data_AF-A0A1A9ZUM8-F1
#
_entry.id   AF-A0A1A9ZUM8-F1
#
_cell.length_a   1.000
_cell.length_b   1.000
_cell.length_c   1.000
_cell.angle_alpha   90.00
_cell.angle_beta   90.00
_cell.angle_gamma   90.00
#
_symmetry.space_group_name_H-M   'P 1'
#
loop_
_entity.id
_entity.type
_entity.pdbx_description
1 polymer ?
#
loop_
_entity_poly.entity_id
_entity_poly.type
_entity_poly.pdbx_seq_one_letter_code
_entity_poly.pdbx_strand_id
1 'polypeptide(L)'
;MSSKIVNVSQVKEKLKSVIENLKYLESSEEDAKNLLPIQQKIFCMLNDVEALPLKAIKSRIEKRKKRRQKIKLKKQKIKFMNSELAKTAKPISSHNQEATLNEIEKHLITKKSYQQLKTIYEGQRFLKIFKLLENLHLSRGQNADETKKFAQKFQRLITVWKTFILEKQNYNETLENQWNTALFGSPSSHHHLDLENFLRRRTIWDSYISFKGSSIPPGWVLPPQHASNEWSAYLCSSYP
;
A
#
# COMPACT_ATOMS: atom_id res chain seq x y z
N MET A 1 -14.99 1.10 41.71
CA MET A 1 -15.10 2.53 41.32
C MET A 1 -15.10 2.64 39.80
N SER A 2 -16.28 2.63 39.17
CA SER A 2 -16.42 2.64 37.70
C SER A 2 -16.01 3.99 37.14
N SER A 3 -14.85 4.07 36.47
CA SER A 3 -14.42 5.28 35.79
C SER A 3 -15.31 5.50 34.57
N LYS A 4 -16.43 6.21 34.73
CA LYS A 4 -17.26 6.68 33.62
C LYS A 4 -16.35 7.31 32.58
N ILE A 5 -16.33 6.75 31.38
CA ILE A 5 -15.47 7.22 30.28
C ILE A 5 -16.00 8.58 29.84
N VAL A 6 -15.42 9.66 30.37
CA VAL A 6 -15.89 11.02 30.09
C VAL A 6 -15.49 11.46 28.67
N ASN A 7 -16.43 11.53 27.76
CA ASN A 7 -16.17 12.03 26.41
C ASN A 7 -16.12 13.56 26.41
N VAL A 8 -14.96 14.13 26.07
CA VAL A 8 -14.73 15.59 26.05
C VAL A 8 -15.66 16.33 25.09
N SER A 9 -16.16 15.68 24.02
CA SER A 9 -17.15 16.31 23.12
C SER A 9 -18.50 16.51 23.79
N GLN A 10 -18.98 15.51 24.53
CA GLN A 10 -20.26 15.56 25.24
C GLN A 10 -20.24 16.63 26.33
N VAL A 11 -19.12 16.79 27.06
CA VAL A 11 -18.96 17.88 28.03
C VAL A 11 -19.04 19.25 27.37
N LYS A 12 -18.44 19.38 26.18
CA LYS A 12 -18.47 20.63 25.40
C LYS A 12 -19.88 20.95 24.90
N GLU A 13 -20.64 19.95 24.45
CA GLU A 13 -22.04 20.11 24.02
C GLU A 13 -22.95 20.49 25.18
N LYS A 14 -22.80 19.85 26.35
CA LYS A 14 -23.53 20.22 27.57
C LYS A 14 -23.25 21.68 27.97
N LEU A 15 -21.97 22.10 28.00
CA LEU A 15 -21.61 23.49 28.31
C LEU A 15 -22.14 24.50 27.28
N LYS A 16 -22.16 24.13 25.98
CA LYS A 16 -22.77 24.98 24.95
C LYS A 16 -24.28 25.14 25.16
N SER A 17 -24.98 24.05 25.45
CA SER A 17 -26.42 24.09 25.75
C SER A 17 -26.71 24.93 26.99
N VAL A 18 -25.88 24.85 28.03
CA VAL A 18 -25.98 25.73 29.21
C VAL A 18 -25.83 27.20 28.82
N ILE A 19 -24.84 27.55 27.99
CA ILE A 19 -24.64 28.93 27.51
C ILE A 19 -25.83 29.41 26.66
N GLU A 20 -26.37 28.57 25.79
CA GLU A 20 -27.55 28.90 24.99
C GLU A 20 -28.79 29.12 25.86
N ASN A 21 -29.02 28.27 26.87
CA ASN A 21 -30.14 28.43 27.80
C ASN A 21 -29.97 29.69 28.69
N LEU A 22 -28.75 30.04 29.08
CA LEU A 22 -28.46 31.28 29.82
C LEU A 22 -28.71 32.52 28.97
N LYS A 23 -28.31 32.50 27.70
CA LYS A 23 -28.63 33.58 26.76
C LYS A 23 -30.13 33.74 26.54
N TYR A 24 -30.84 32.61 26.44
CA TYR A 24 -32.30 32.63 26.33
C TYR A 24 -32.97 33.26 27.56
N LEU A 25 -32.50 32.93 28.77
CA LEU A 25 -32.93 33.55 30.02
C LEU A 25 -32.64 35.06 30.07
N GLU A 26 -31.48 35.49 29.56
CA GLU A 26 -31.09 36.90 29.51
C GLU A 26 -31.94 37.71 28.52
N SER A 27 -32.44 37.07 27.45
CA SER A 27 -33.26 37.70 26.42
C SER A 27 -34.78 37.60 26.63
N SER A 28 -35.24 36.87 27.63
CA SER A 28 -36.67 36.62 27.84
C SER A 28 -37.26 37.57 28.89
N GLU A 29 -38.32 38.29 28.52
CA GLU A 29 -39.15 39.10 29.44
C GLU A 29 -40.33 38.28 30.02
N GLU A 30 -40.31 36.95 29.89
CA GLU A 30 -41.41 36.08 30.33
C GLU A 30 -41.52 35.95 31.86
N ASP A 31 -42.75 35.70 32.33
CA ASP A 31 -43.08 35.47 33.74
C ASP A 31 -42.18 34.40 34.40
N ALA A 32 -41.75 34.69 35.63
CA ALA A 32 -40.84 33.84 36.42
C ALA A 32 -41.28 32.36 36.55
N LYS A 33 -42.58 32.07 36.37
CA LYS A 33 -43.13 30.70 36.40
C LYS A 33 -42.73 29.86 35.17
N ASN A 34 -42.54 30.47 34.00
CA ASN A 34 -42.15 29.78 32.76
C ASN A 34 -40.63 29.54 32.69
N LEU A 35 -39.85 30.30 33.47
CA LEU A 35 -38.38 30.22 33.51
C LEU A 35 -37.85 29.16 34.50
N LEU A 36 -38.67 28.76 35.46
CA LEU A 36 -38.35 27.79 36.51
C LEU A 36 -37.85 26.41 35.97
N PRO A 37 -38.48 25.81 34.94
CA PRO A 37 -38.01 24.56 34.35
C PRO A 37 -36.65 24.70 33.65
N ILE A 38 -36.38 25.86 33.04
CA ILE A 38 -35.11 26.15 32.35
C ILE A 38 -34.00 26.33 33.38
N GLN A 39 -34.28 27.02 34.48
CA GLN A 39 -33.34 27.16 35.61
C GLN A 39 -33.00 25.80 36.23
N GLN A 40 -34.00 24.95 36.49
CA GLN A 40 -33.77 23.59 37.01
C GLN A 40 -32.95 22.75 36.03
N LYS A 41 -33.23 22.84 34.72
CA LYS A 41 -32.46 22.15 33.68
C LYS A 41 -31.00 22.62 33.64
N ILE A 42 -30.74 23.92 33.76
CA ILE A 42 -29.38 24.48 33.85
C ILE A 42 -28.67 23.95 35.09
N PHE A 43 -29.34 23.95 36.24
CA PHE A 43 -28.78 23.49 37.50
C PHE A 43 -28.38 22.00 37.44
N CYS A 44 -29.25 21.15 36.90
CA CYS A 44 -28.94 19.74 36.65
C CYS A 44 -27.75 19.56 35.69
N MET A 45 -27.68 20.33 34.60
CA MET A 45 -26.57 20.26 33.65
C MET A 45 -25.24 20.74 34.25
N LEU A 46 -25.27 21.74 35.13
CA LEU A 46 -24.09 22.24 35.84
C LEU A 46 -23.58 21.22 36.87
N ASN A 47 -24.47 20.66 37.69
CA ASN A 47 -24.13 19.60 38.65
C ASN A 47 -23.52 18.37 37.95
N ASP A 48 -24.09 18.00 36.79
CA ASP A 48 -23.57 16.94 35.93
C ASP A 48 -22.13 17.20 35.44
N VAL A 49 -21.78 18.46 35.16
CA VAL A 49 -20.45 18.85 34.70
C VAL A 49 -19.47 18.95 35.87
N GLU A 50 -19.92 19.43 37.02
CA GLU A 50 -19.13 19.54 38.25
C GLU A 50 -18.74 18.16 38.81
N ALA A 51 -19.65 17.18 38.71
CA ALA A 51 -19.38 15.79 39.10
C ALA A 51 -18.34 15.07 38.22
N LEU A 52 -17.86 15.69 37.13
CA LEU A 52 -16.89 15.05 36.24
C LEU A 52 -15.45 15.19 36.76
N PRO A 53 -14.61 14.14 36.62
CA PRO A 53 -13.21 14.20 37.01
C PRO A 53 -12.39 15.16 36.13
N LEU A 54 -12.27 16.42 36.55
CA LEU A 54 -11.53 17.50 35.87
C LEU A 54 -10.09 17.11 35.51
N LYS A 55 -9.40 16.38 36.40
CA LYS A 55 -8.03 15.88 36.16
C LYS A 55 -7.96 14.91 34.96
N ALA A 56 -8.98 14.07 34.79
CA ALA A 56 -9.06 13.13 33.67
C ALA A 56 -9.37 13.85 32.34
N ILE A 57 -10.23 14.87 32.37
CA ILE A 57 -10.55 15.71 31.19
C ILE A 57 -9.30 16.49 30.76
N LYS A 58 -8.61 17.16 31.68
CA LYS A 58 -7.38 17.94 31.41
C LYS A 58 -6.30 17.07 30.76
N SER A 59 -6.04 15.89 31.31
CA SER A 59 -5.04 14.96 30.76
C SER A 59 -5.41 14.42 29.36
N ARG A 60 -6.71 14.23 29.06
CA ARG A 60 -7.17 13.86 27.71
C ARG A 60 -6.98 15.00 26.70
N ILE A 61 -7.26 16.24 27.09
CA ILE A 61 -7.06 17.42 26.25
C ILE A 61 -5.57 17.60 25.94
N GLU A 62 -4.71 17.50 26.96
CA GLU A 62 -3.24 17.47 26.85
C GLU A 62 -2.76 16.41 25.86
N LYS A 63 -3.22 15.16 26.02
CA LYS A 63 -2.88 14.05 25.10
C LYS A 63 -3.32 14.34 23.66
N ARG A 64 -4.51 14.91 23.46
CA ARG A 64 -5.01 15.32 22.13
C ARG A 64 -4.15 16.44 21.53
N LYS A 65 -3.76 17.46 22.31
CA LYS A 65 -2.87 18.55 21.87
C LYS A 65 -1.50 18.03 21.44
N LYS A 66 -0.86 17.18 22.27
CA LYS A 66 0.43 16.54 21.96
C LYS A 66 0.39 15.70 20.67
N ARG A 67 -0.70 14.93 20.45
CA ARG A 67 -0.90 14.19 19.20
C ARG A 67 -1.00 15.10 17.98
N ARG A 68 -1.77 16.19 18.07
CA ARG A 68 -1.91 17.19 16.99
C ARG A 68 -0.58 17.86 16.65
N GLN A 69 0.22 18.22 17.65
CA GLN A 69 1.56 18.78 17.45
C GLN A 69 2.49 17.80 16.72
N LYS A 70 2.54 16.53 17.14
CA LYS A 70 3.34 15.50 16.45
C LYS A 70 2.95 15.32 14.99
N ILE A 71 1.65 15.35 14.68
CA ILE A 71 1.16 15.27 13.29
C ILE A 71 1.58 16.49 12.49
N LYS A 72 1.49 17.71 13.07
CA LYS A 72 1.91 18.96 12.41
C LYS A 72 3.40 18.93 12.06
N LEU A 73 4.25 18.48 12.99
CA LEU A 73 5.69 18.32 12.77
C LEU A 73 5.99 17.28 11.68
N LYS A 74 5.30 16.13 11.68
CA LYS A 74 5.45 15.12 10.61
C LYS A 74 5.09 15.67 9.23
N LYS A 75 3.97 16.41 9.14
CA LYS A 75 3.55 17.05 7.88
C LYS A 75 4.58 18.09 7.40
N GLN A 76 5.16 18.86 8.32
CA GLN A 76 6.24 19.80 7.98
C GLN A 76 7.49 19.08 7.45
N LYS A 77 7.92 17.99 8.10
CA LYS A 77 9.05 17.18 7.61
C LYS A 77 8.82 16.60 6.22
N ILE A 78 7.62 16.09 5.95
CA ILE A 78 7.25 15.57 4.61
C ILE A 78 7.27 16.69 3.57
N LYS A 79 6.71 17.87 3.90
CA LYS A 79 6.76 19.04 3.00
C LYS A 79 8.19 19.45 2.68
N PHE A 80 9.07 19.45 3.69
CA PHE A 80 10.48 19.78 3.51
C PHE A 80 11.19 18.77 2.59
N MET A 81 11.06 17.47 2.86
CA MET A 81 11.63 16.42 2.00
C MET A 81 11.11 16.51 0.56
N ASN A 82 9.81 16.74 0.36
CA ASN A 82 9.24 16.89 -0.98
C ASN A 82 9.78 18.15 -1.69
N SER A 83 10.01 19.24 -0.96
CA SER A 83 10.60 20.45 -1.52
C SER A 83 12.09 20.30 -1.85
N GLU A 84 12.84 19.46 -1.11
CA GLU A 84 14.22 19.11 -1.46
C GLU A 84 14.28 18.22 -2.70
N LEU A 85 13.43 17.18 -2.77
CA LEU A 85 13.28 16.32 -3.95
C LEU A 85 12.94 17.13 -5.22
N ALA A 86 12.07 18.13 -5.10
CA ALA A 86 11.72 19.02 -6.21
C ALA A 86 12.88 19.95 -6.64
N LYS A 87 13.78 20.32 -5.72
CA LYS A 87 14.97 21.15 -6.02
C LYS A 87 16.11 20.34 -6.64
N THR A 88 16.19 19.05 -6.34
CA THR A 88 17.18 18.13 -6.95
C THR A 88 16.79 17.64 -8.34
N ALA A 89 15.55 17.91 -8.79
CA ALA A 89 15.10 17.66 -10.15
C ALA A 89 15.61 18.75 -11.12
N LYS A 90 16.93 18.81 -11.31
CA LYS A 90 17.52 19.44 -12.50
C LYS A 90 17.63 18.39 -13.62
N PRO A 91 17.53 18.77 -14.91
CA PRO A 91 17.70 17.83 -16.02
C PRO A 91 19.12 17.27 -15.94
N ILE A 92 19.19 15.95 -15.84
CA ILE A 92 20.43 15.22 -15.61
C ILE A 92 21.25 15.24 -16.90
N SER A 93 22.43 15.86 -16.83
CA SER A 93 23.53 15.62 -17.76
C SER A 93 24.10 14.22 -17.50
N SER A 94 24.11 13.41 -18.54
CA SER A 94 24.53 12.01 -18.54
C SER A 94 26.06 11.91 -18.41
N HIS A 95 26.58 11.41 -17.27
CA HIS A 95 27.74 10.52 -17.36
C HIS A 95 28.04 9.64 -16.13
N ASN A 96 27.53 9.93 -14.91
CA ASN A 96 27.98 9.18 -13.71
C ASN A 96 26.87 8.66 -12.78
N GLN A 97 25.66 8.38 -13.28
CA GLN A 97 24.51 8.01 -12.44
C GLN A 97 24.20 6.51 -12.31
N GLU A 98 24.87 5.65 -13.06
CA GLU A 98 24.54 4.21 -13.07
C GLU A 98 24.81 3.54 -11.73
N ALA A 99 25.83 3.97 -10.98
CA ALA A 99 26.15 3.37 -9.68
C ALA A 99 25.11 3.70 -8.58
N THR A 100 24.62 4.94 -8.53
CA THR A 100 23.66 5.39 -7.50
C THR A 100 22.22 5.01 -7.82
N LEU A 101 21.82 4.97 -9.11
CA LEU A 101 20.51 4.46 -9.52
C LEU A 101 20.38 2.97 -9.19
N ASN A 102 21.41 2.16 -9.46
CA ASN A 102 21.41 0.73 -9.16
C ASN A 102 21.26 0.42 -7.66
N GLU A 103 21.84 1.25 -6.78
CA GLU A 103 21.75 1.05 -5.33
C GLU A 103 20.38 1.44 -4.76
N ILE A 104 19.81 2.55 -5.25
CA ILE A 104 18.46 3.02 -4.89
C ILE A 104 17.41 2.03 -5.42
N GLU A 105 17.59 1.54 -6.64
CA GLU A 105 16.72 0.57 -7.29
C GLU A 105 16.77 -0.78 -6.56
N LYS A 106 17.96 -1.28 -6.20
CA LYS A 106 18.10 -2.46 -5.33
C LYS A 106 17.42 -2.26 -3.97
N HIS A 107 17.54 -1.09 -3.35
CA HIS A 107 16.85 -0.79 -2.08
C HIS A 107 15.33 -0.68 -2.21
N LEU A 108 14.81 -0.22 -3.35
CA LEU A 108 13.38 -0.16 -3.63
C LEU A 108 12.82 -1.55 -3.95
N ILE A 109 13.57 -2.38 -4.69
CA ILE A 109 13.22 -3.77 -5.00
C ILE A 109 13.17 -4.60 -3.71
N THR A 110 14.18 -4.47 -2.84
CA THR A 110 14.22 -5.19 -1.54
C THR A 110 13.13 -4.73 -0.57
N LYS A 111 12.76 -3.45 -0.57
CA LYS A 111 11.60 -2.96 0.22
C LYS A 111 10.27 -3.47 -0.33
N LYS A 112 10.10 -3.50 -1.66
CA LYS A 112 8.89 -4.05 -2.31
C LYS A 112 8.75 -5.55 -2.06
N SER A 113 9.84 -6.31 -2.17
CA SER A 113 9.84 -7.76 -1.89
C SER A 113 9.52 -8.05 -0.42
N TYR A 114 10.09 -7.30 0.53
CA TYR A 114 9.78 -7.45 1.96
C TYR A 114 8.30 -7.13 2.26
N GLN A 115 7.73 -6.10 1.64
CA GLN A 115 6.31 -5.78 1.79
C GLN A 115 5.40 -6.88 1.23
N GLN A 116 5.73 -7.43 0.06
CA GLN A 116 5.01 -8.57 -0.52
C GLN A 116 5.09 -9.80 0.41
N LEU A 117 6.29 -10.15 0.89
CA LEU A 117 6.49 -11.27 1.81
C LEU A 117 5.69 -11.09 3.10
N LYS A 118 5.65 -9.86 3.64
CA LYS A 118 4.84 -9.52 4.81
C LYS A 118 3.35 -9.69 4.54
N THR A 119 2.84 -9.27 3.38
CA THR A 119 1.42 -9.45 3.03
C THR A 119 1.04 -10.93 2.86
N ILE A 120 1.95 -11.75 2.31
CA ILE A 120 1.75 -13.21 2.21
C ILE A 120 1.70 -13.83 3.61
N TYR A 121 2.63 -13.46 4.49
CA TYR A 121 2.66 -13.93 5.87
C TYR A 121 1.39 -13.54 6.65
N GLU A 122 0.89 -12.32 6.45
CA GLU A 122 -0.38 -11.89 7.05
C GLU A 122 -1.56 -12.73 6.53
N GLY A 123 -1.61 -13.03 5.23
CA GLY A 123 -2.62 -13.93 4.66
C GLY A 123 -2.56 -15.35 5.26
N GLN A 124 -1.36 -15.93 5.37
CA GLN A 124 -1.15 -17.23 5.99
C GLN A 124 -1.57 -17.25 7.47
N ARG A 125 -1.31 -16.16 8.20
CA ARG A 125 -1.74 -15.99 9.57
C ARG A 125 -3.27 -16.00 9.69
N PHE A 126 -3.99 -15.30 8.79
CA PHE A 126 -5.46 -15.33 8.78
C PHE A 126 -6.01 -16.73 8.51
N LEU A 127 -5.43 -17.46 7.55
CA LEU A 127 -5.82 -18.86 7.29
C LEU A 127 -5.61 -19.76 8.51
N LYS A 128 -4.50 -19.58 9.23
CA LYS A 128 -4.24 -20.30 10.48
C LYS A 128 -5.25 -19.96 11.57
N ILE A 129 -5.66 -18.69 11.68
CA ILE A 129 -6.69 -18.25 12.63
C ILE A 129 -8.04 -18.90 12.31
N PHE A 130 -8.45 -18.98 11.04
CA PHE A 130 -9.71 -19.63 10.67
C PHE A 130 -9.70 -21.12 11.02
N LYS A 131 -8.59 -21.83 10.77
CA LYS A 131 -8.42 -23.23 11.17
C LYS A 131 -8.46 -23.41 12.70
N LEU A 132 -7.84 -22.49 13.44
CA LEU A 132 -7.88 -22.51 14.90
C LEU A 132 -9.30 -22.26 15.42
N LEU A 133 -10.06 -21.35 14.81
CA LEU A 133 -11.46 -21.09 15.17
C LEU A 133 -12.33 -22.32 14.94
N GLU A 134 -12.14 -23.02 13.82
CA GLU A 134 -12.82 -24.30 13.53
C GLU A 134 -12.50 -25.36 14.60
N ASN A 135 -11.22 -25.54 14.92
CA ASN A 135 -10.79 -26.48 15.96
C ASN A 135 -11.31 -26.12 17.36
N LEU A 136 -11.37 -24.83 17.69
CA LEU A 136 -11.87 -24.33 18.98
C LEU A 136 -13.38 -24.53 19.07
N HIS A 137 -14.09 -24.37 17.95
CA HIS A 137 -15.52 -24.65 17.85
C HIS A 137 -15.82 -26.14 18.07
N LEU A 138 -15.04 -27.04 17.47
CA LEU A 138 -15.10 -28.49 17.74
C LEU A 138 -14.78 -28.81 19.21
N SER A 139 -13.72 -28.22 19.74
CA SER A 139 -13.23 -28.48 21.11
C SER A 139 -14.21 -28.01 22.20
N ARG A 140 -15.15 -27.12 21.86
CA ARG A 140 -16.23 -26.67 22.77
C ARG A 140 -17.42 -27.63 22.83
N GLY A 141 -17.34 -28.79 22.17
CA GLY A 141 -18.36 -29.83 22.24
C GLY A 141 -19.54 -29.63 21.28
N GLN A 142 -19.37 -28.84 20.22
CA GLN A 142 -20.38 -28.73 19.17
C GLN A 142 -20.32 -29.90 18.19
N ASN A 143 -21.47 -30.23 17.60
CA ASN A 143 -21.58 -31.30 16.61
C ASN A 143 -20.72 -31.00 15.38
N ALA A 144 -20.22 -32.06 14.73
CA ALA A 144 -19.38 -31.93 13.54
C ALA A 144 -20.07 -31.17 12.40
N ASP A 145 -21.39 -31.35 12.24
CA ASP A 145 -22.17 -30.67 11.20
C ASP A 145 -22.41 -29.18 11.50
N GLU A 146 -22.54 -28.81 12.77
CA GLU A 146 -22.63 -27.39 13.17
C GLU A 146 -21.30 -26.69 12.97
N THR A 147 -20.19 -27.39 13.23
CA THR A 147 -18.85 -26.88 12.95
C THR A 147 -18.61 -26.68 11.46
N LYS A 148 -19.09 -27.60 10.60
CA LYS A 148 -19.05 -27.38 9.14
C LYS A 148 -19.85 -26.14 8.73
N LYS A 149 -21.06 -25.95 9.26
CA LYS A 149 -21.87 -24.73 9.01
C LYS A 149 -21.18 -23.47 9.52
N PHE A 150 -20.46 -23.55 10.63
CA PHE A 150 -19.65 -22.45 11.17
C PHE A 150 -18.44 -22.13 10.27
N ALA A 151 -17.68 -23.14 9.86
CA ALA A 151 -16.53 -22.99 8.95
C ALA A 151 -16.97 -22.44 7.59
N GLN A 152 -18.15 -22.86 7.09
CA GLN A 152 -18.75 -22.34 5.85
C GLN A 152 -18.93 -20.81 5.86
N LYS A 153 -19.19 -20.19 7.03
CA LYS A 153 -19.29 -18.72 7.15
C LYS A 153 -18.00 -18.00 6.73
N PHE A 154 -16.85 -18.65 6.91
CA PHE A 154 -15.54 -18.11 6.55
C PHE A 154 -15.03 -18.62 5.20
N GLN A 155 -15.74 -19.54 4.53
CA GLN A 155 -15.25 -20.19 3.32
C GLN A 155 -14.92 -19.18 2.21
N ARG A 156 -15.77 -18.16 2.02
CA ARG A 156 -15.51 -17.10 1.05
C ARG A 156 -14.21 -16.34 1.37
N LEU A 157 -13.98 -16.02 2.65
CA LEU A 157 -12.76 -15.36 3.12
C LEU A 157 -11.53 -16.26 2.94
N ILE A 158 -11.66 -17.55 3.27
CA ILE A 158 -10.59 -18.55 3.08
C ILE A 158 -10.20 -18.62 1.60
N THR A 159 -11.18 -18.68 0.69
CA THR A 159 -10.92 -18.70 -0.75
C THR A 159 -10.22 -17.43 -1.21
N VAL A 160 -10.71 -16.25 -0.81
CA VAL A 160 -10.10 -14.96 -1.17
C VAL A 160 -8.65 -14.86 -0.69
N TRP A 161 -8.36 -15.29 0.55
CA TRP A 161 -6.99 -15.26 1.06
C TRP A 161 -6.08 -16.28 0.37
N LYS A 162 -6.59 -17.47 0.03
CA LYS A 162 -5.84 -18.47 -0.74
C LYS A 162 -5.50 -17.96 -2.14
N THR A 163 -6.49 -17.41 -2.87
CA THR A 163 -6.27 -16.86 -4.22
C THR A 163 -5.32 -15.68 -4.17
N PHE A 164 -5.48 -14.77 -3.20
CA PHE A 164 -4.58 -13.64 -3.00
C PHE A 164 -3.12 -14.07 -2.73
N ILE A 165 -2.91 -15.09 -1.89
CA ILE A 165 -1.56 -15.60 -1.62
C ILE A 165 -0.95 -16.20 -2.89
N LEU A 166 -1.71 -17.01 -3.63
CA LEU A 166 -1.26 -17.62 -4.88
C LEU A 166 -0.90 -16.57 -5.94
N GLU A 167 -1.76 -15.57 -6.13
CA GLU A 167 -1.51 -14.46 -7.05
C GLU A 167 -0.23 -13.69 -6.69
N LYS A 168 0.02 -13.48 -5.38
CA LYS A 168 1.21 -12.76 -4.91
C LYS A 168 2.48 -13.59 -5.02
N GLN A 169 2.40 -14.90 -4.85
CA GLN A 169 3.53 -15.81 -5.05
C GLN A 169 3.90 -15.91 -6.54
N ASN A 170 2.89 -15.97 -7.41
CA ASN A 170 3.08 -16.12 -8.86
C ASN A 170 3.29 -14.79 -9.60
N TYR A 171 3.29 -13.65 -8.91
CA TYR A 171 3.42 -12.34 -9.57
C TYR A 171 4.76 -12.16 -10.30
N ASN A 172 5.86 -12.68 -9.75
CA ASN A 172 7.16 -12.58 -10.39
C ASN A 172 7.28 -13.52 -11.59
N GLU A 173 6.81 -14.77 -11.44
CA GLU A 173 6.78 -15.74 -12.54
C GLU A 173 5.86 -15.28 -13.68
N THR A 174 4.71 -14.68 -13.39
CA THR A 174 3.79 -14.22 -14.44
C THR A 174 4.32 -13.02 -15.19
N LEU A 175 4.99 -12.06 -14.52
CA LEU A 175 5.62 -10.94 -15.18
C LEU A 175 6.80 -11.41 -16.05
N GLU A 176 7.67 -12.26 -15.51
CA GLU A 176 8.80 -12.82 -16.25
C GLU A 176 8.32 -13.65 -17.44
N ASN A 177 7.28 -14.48 -17.26
CA ASN A 177 6.68 -15.23 -18.36
C ASN A 177 5.98 -14.34 -19.40
N GLN A 178 5.38 -13.22 -19.00
CA GLN A 178 4.83 -12.23 -19.93
C GLN A 178 5.92 -11.55 -20.74
N TRP A 179 7.03 -11.16 -20.10
CA TRP A 179 8.20 -10.62 -20.79
C TRP A 179 8.84 -11.66 -21.71
N ASN A 180 8.99 -12.89 -21.25
CA ASN A 180 9.52 -13.98 -22.06
C ASN A 180 8.62 -14.28 -23.26
N THR A 181 7.30 -14.24 -23.08
CA THR A 181 6.34 -14.40 -24.18
C THR A 181 6.41 -13.22 -25.16
N ALA A 182 6.59 -11.99 -24.68
CA ALA A 182 6.70 -10.81 -25.53
C ALA A 182 8.04 -10.75 -26.30
N LEU A 183 9.13 -11.19 -25.67
CA LEU A 183 10.48 -11.16 -26.25
C LEU A 183 10.78 -12.38 -27.13
N PHE A 184 10.35 -13.57 -26.69
CA PHE A 184 10.71 -14.84 -27.32
C PHE A 184 9.53 -15.58 -27.95
N GLY A 185 8.31 -15.03 -27.84
CA GLY A 185 7.08 -15.68 -28.28
C GLY A 185 6.55 -16.69 -27.26
N SER A 186 5.31 -17.14 -27.44
CA SER A 186 4.71 -18.16 -26.58
C SER A 186 5.56 -19.43 -26.63
N PRO A 187 5.97 -20.01 -25.49
CA PRO A 187 6.71 -21.26 -25.48
C PRO A 187 5.84 -22.33 -26.11
N SER A 188 6.17 -22.74 -27.33
CA SER A 188 5.43 -23.81 -27.99
C SER A 188 5.70 -25.10 -27.21
N SER A 189 4.63 -25.80 -26.80
CA SER A 189 4.71 -27.06 -26.04
C SER A 189 5.28 -28.23 -26.87
N HIS A 190 5.69 -27.97 -28.12
CA HIS A 190 6.10 -28.97 -29.09
C HIS A 190 7.39 -28.57 -29.78
N HIS A 191 8.48 -28.53 -29.01
CA HIS A 191 9.81 -28.66 -29.59
C HIS A 191 10.44 -29.92 -29.01
N HIS A 192 10.24 -31.04 -29.71
CA HIS A 192 11.39 -31.91 -29.96
C HIS A 192 12.45 -30.99 -30.56
N LEU A 193 13.38 -30.57 -29.71
CA LEU A 193 14.55 -29.81 -30.14
C LEU A 193 15.31 -30.74 -31.06
N ASP A 194 15.04 -30.63 -32.36
CA ASP A 194 15.86 -31.23 -33.38
C ASP A 194 17.22 -30.55 -33.29
N LEU A 195 18.08 -31.17 -32.50
CA LEU A 195 19.39 -30.67 -32.11
C LEU A 195 20.21 -30.36 -33.36
N GLU A 196 20.01 -31.14 -34.43
CA GLU A 196 20.64 -30.93 -35.72
C GLU A 196 20.22 -29.60 -36.35
N ASN A 197 18.94 -29.28 -36.33
CA ASN A 197 18.42 -28.00 -36.82
C ASN A 197 18.86 -26.81 -35.94
N PHE A 198 18.96 -27.00 -34.62
CA PHE A 198 19.50 -25.98 -33.72
C PHE A 198 20.98 -25.72 -33.99
N LEU A 199 21.80 -26.76 -34.04
CA LEU A 199 23.22 -26.68 -34.32
C LEU A 199 23.45 -26.05 -35.70
N ARG A 200 22.71 -26.48 -36.73
CA ARG A 200 22.77 -25.88 -38.08
C ARG A 200 22.47 -24.38 -38.06
N ARG A 201 21.40 -23.95 -37.39
CA ARG A 201 21.09 -22.51 -37.24
C ARG A 201 22.20 -21.77 -36.51
N ARG A 202 22.75 -22.35 -35.44
CA ARG A 202 23.84 -21.73 -34.67
C ARG A 202 25.14 -21.63 -35.48
N THR A 203 25.51 -22.66 -36.22
CA THR A 203 26.67 -22.64 -37.11
C THR A 203 26.54 -21.59 -38.21
N ILE A 204 25.34 -21.43 -38.78
CA ILE A 204 25.04 -20.35 -39.73
C ILE A 204 25.23 -18.98 -39.06
N TRP A 205 24.69 -18.79 -37.86
CA TRP A 205 24.87 -17.58 -37.06
C TRP A 205 26.34 -17.25 -36.78
N ASP A 206 27.09 -18.24 -36.31
CA ASP A 206 28.50 -18.07 -35.97
C ASP A 206 29.37 -17.82 -37.22
N SER A 207 28.95 -18.32 -38.40
CA SER A 207 29.62 -18.03 -39.67
C SER A 207 29.59 -16.53 -40.03
N TYR A 208 28.51 -15.82 -39.68
CA TYR A 208 28.38 -14.37 -39.89
C TYR A 208 29.18 -13.51 -38.90
N ILE A 209 29.67 -14.10 -37.80
CA ILE A 209 30.50 -13.42 -36.78
C ILE A 209 32.00 -13.72 -36.99
N SER A 210 32.33 -14.69 -37.84
CA SER A 210 33.71 -15.08 -38.13
C SER A 210 34.43 -14.03 -38.98
N PHE A 211 35.76 -13.93 -38.83
CA PHE A 211 36.64 -12.98 -39.55
C PHE A 211 36.61 -13.12 -41.09
N LYS A 212 35.96 -14.17 -41.62
CA LYS A 212 35.78 -14.44 -43.06
C LYS A 212 34.31 -14.32 -43.53
N GLY A 213 33.37 -14.02 -42.64
CA GLY A 213 31.95 -13.94 -42.94
C GLY A 213 31.54 -12.51 -43.29
N SER A 214 31.35 -12.22 -44.57
CA SER A 214 30.72 -10.96 -45.00
C SER A 214 29.22 -11.17 -45.15
N SER A 215 28.46 -10.25 -44.57
CA SER A 215 27.02 -9.98 -44.78
C SER A 215 26.09 -10.57 -43.73
N ILE A 216 25.66 -9.69 -42.84
CA ILE A 216 24.40 -9.77 -42.09
C ILE A 216 23.30 -10.36 -43.01
N PRO A 217 22.50 -11.34 -42.55
CA PRO A 217 21.47 -11.96 -43.37
C PRO A 217 20.54 -10.92 -44.03
N PRO A 218 20.16 -11.10 -45.32
CA PRO A 218 19.20 -10.22 -45.96
C PRO A 218 17.88 -10.20 -45.17
N GLY A 219 17.45 -9.01 -44.76
CA GLY A 219 16.24 -8.79 -43.94
C GLY A 219 16.50 -8.40 -42.48
N TRP A 220 17.76 -8.42 -42.03
CA TRP A 220 18.15 -7.77 -40.77
C TRP A 220 18.31 -6.27 -40.99
N VAL A 221 17.95 -5.47 -39.99
CA VAL A 221 17.90 -4.01 -40.09
C VAL A 221 19.32 -3.46 -40.28
N LEU A 222 19.71 -3.28 -41.53
CA LEU A 222 20.81 -2.39 -41.89
C LEU A 222 20.30 -0.97 -41.71
N PRO A 223 21.04 -0.09 -41.03
CA PRO A 223 20.68 1.32 -40.99
C PRO A 223 20.57 1.84 -42.43
N PRO A 224 19.50 2.57 -42.79
CA PRO A 224 19.38 3.15 -44.12
C PRO A 224 20.57 4.06 -44.41
N GLN A 225 20.89 4.25 -45.69
CA GLN A 225 22.06 5.02 -46.14
C GLN A 225 22.08 6.47 -45.59
N HIS A 226 20.91 6.98 -45.22
CA HIS A 226 20.70 8.21 -44.46
C HIS A 226 20.02 7.91 -43.12
N ALA A 227 20.75 7.28 -42.21
CA ALA A 227 20.22 6.94 -40.89
C ALA A 227 20.10 8.18 -39.98
N SER A 228 19.14 8.17 -39.06
CA SER A 228 19.02 9.22 -38.04
C SER A 228 20.24 9.20 -37.11
N ASN A 229 20.46 10.29 -36.36
CA ASN A 229 21.66 10.46 -35.54
C ASN A 229 21.90 9.31 -34.54
N GLU A 230 20.86 8.62 -34.10
CA GLU A 230 20.95 7.47 -33.21
C GLU A 230 21.60 6.24 -33.86
N TRP A 231 21.51 6.12 -35.19
CA TRP A 231 21.98 4.98 -35.97
C TRP A 231 23.30 5.22 -36.71
N SER A 232 23.70 6.49 -36.87
CA SER A 232 24.90 6.88 -37.63
C SER A 232 26.20 6.32 -37.02
N ALA A 233 26.25 6.11 -35.70
CA ALA A 233 27.39 5.51 -35.00
C ALA A 233 27.68 4.07 -35.45
N TYR A 234 26.67 3.34 -35.94
CA TYR A 234 26.79 1.95 -36.36
C TYR A 234 27.19 1.80 -37.83
N LEU A 235 27.09 2.86 -38.63
CA LEU A 235 27.55 2.89 -40.03
C LEU A 235 29.08 3.06 -40.13
N CYS A 236 29.71 3.63 -39.11
CA CYS A 236 31.15 3.87 -39.06
C CYS A 236 31.89 2.78 -38.26
N SER A 237 31.96 1.57 -38.80
CA SER A 237 33.02 0.62 -38.41
C SER A 237 33.39 -0.37 -39.53
N SER A 238 33.64 0.15 -40.72
CA SER A 238 34.66 -0.47 -41.58
C SER A 238 36.00 0.13 -41.17
N TYR A 239 36.69 -0.49 -40.20
CA TYR A 239 38.13 -0.27 -40.07
C TYR A 239 38.83 -0.73 -41.37
N PRO A 240 39.93 -0.08 -41.78
CA PRO A 240 40.72 -0.43 -42.97
C PRO A 240 41.30 -1.85 -42.91
#